data_AF-A0A2H9TLR2-F1
#
_entry.id   AF-A0A2H9TLR2-F1
#
_cell.length_a   1.000
_cell.length_b   1.000
_cell.length_c   1.000
_cell.angle_alpha   90.00
_cell.angle_beta   90.00
_cell.angle_gamma   90.00
#
_symmetry.space_group_name_H-M   'P 1'
#
loop_
_entity.id
_entity.type
_entity.pdbx_description
1 polymer ?
#
loop_
_entity_poly.entity_id
_entity_poly.type
_entity_poly.pdbx_seq_one_letter_code
_entity_poly.pdbx_strand_id
1 'polypeptide(L)'
;MTNDGLYYEAASIVDSVRNGKGRIKTLCYGSRYRNKKALFALIRPGLAIVLAHDLVNDRVPECSAKLWEPISRHKTRIKAEYVLSKLRSPQENVPRPMRYVRINTLALSTAECIQKFKDEGYEYLDGCLPESGRCFSLDEHIGGLLVFPPGTDLTKNEMYCKGQIVLQDKASCIPVAVLQPPAGASVLDACAAPGNKTTQLAAAVGSSGSVCAFERDPKRFKILAETIRKHECTHVTIANMDFLKTNPADYPQIEYGLVDPSCSGSGMLEDFENTDTYDSDRLQSLSNFQCMILRHAMQFPNMKRVVYSTCSVHKEENEEVVRQVLEAEPAFQLVPYPLPLWPRRGFPEYSFGNDVIRADPKADRMNGFFVACFEKIE
;
A
#
# COMPACT_ATOMS: atom_id res chain seq x y z
N MET A 1 47.90 16.21 -13.40
CA MET A 1 47.26 15.28 -14.34
C MET A 1 45.77 15.33 -14.08
N THR A 2 45.01 15.76 -15.08
CA THR A 2 43.61 16.16 -15.01
C THR A 2 42.68 14.99 -14.63
N ASN A 3 41.45 15.32 -14.19
CA ASN A 3 40.40 14.37 -13.84
C ASN A 3 39.86 13.54 -15.04
N ASP A 4 40.40 13.74 -16.26
CA ASP A 4 39.85 13.18 -17.51
C ASP A 4 40.01 11.67 -17.65
N GLY A 5 40.88 11.03 -16.86
CA GLY A 5 41.08 9.57 -16.90
C GLY A 5 40.17 8.74 -15.99
N LEU A 6 39.39 9.36 -15.09
CA LEU A 6 38.64 8.62 -14.06
C LEU A 6 37.55 7.72 -14.64
N TYR A 7 36.74 8.24 -15.57
CA TYR A 7 35.62 7.52 -16.14
C TYR A 7 36.07 6.45 -17.13
N TYR A 8 37.12 6.72 -17.90
CA TYR A 8 37.71 5.76 -18.82
C TYR A 8 38.25 4.54 -18.06
N GLU A 9 38.98 4.78 -16.97
CA GLU A 9 39.47 3.71 -16.11
C GLU A 9 38.33 2.94 -15.41
N ALA A 10 37.29 3.65 -14.96
CA ALA A 10 36.12 3.03 -14.35
C ALA A 10 35.37 2.11 -15.34
N ALA A 11 35.16 2.56 -16.57
CA ALA A 11 34.53 1.77 -17.63
C ALA A 11 35.35 0.51 -17.97
N SER A 12 36.67 0.65 -18.09
CA SER A 12 37.59 -0.47 -18.34
C SER A 12 37.56 -1.53 -17.22
N ILE A 13 37.45 -1.11 -15.96
CA ILE A 13 37.32 -2.01 -14.81
C ILE A 13 35.97 -2.73 -14.83
N VAL A 14 34.86 -2.02 -15.09
CA VAL A 14 33.52 -2.63 -15.19
C VAL A 14 33.48 -3.69 -16.29
N ASP A 15 34.06 -3.39 -17.45
CA ASP A 15 34.11 -4.32 -18.57
C ASP A 15 35.00 -5.55 -18.26
N SER A 16 36.11 -5.34 -17.55
CA SER A 16 36.96 -6.44 -17.08
C SER A 16 36.26 -7.36 -16.07
N VAL A 17 35.41 -6.81 -15.19
CA VAL A 17 34.59 -7.60 -14.25
C VAL A 17 33.52 -8.41 -15.01
N ARG A 18 32.84 -7.81 -15.98
CA ARG A 18 31.86 -8.50 -16.83
C ARG A 18 32.47 -9.67 -17.61
N ASN A 19 33.72 -9.49 -18.03
CA ASN A 19 34.50 -10.53 -18.72
C ASN A 19 35.24 -11.49 -17.77
N GLY A 20 34.89 -11.52 -16.47
CA GLY A 20 35.42 -12.49 -15.51
C GLY A 20 36.88 -12.29 -15.09
N LYS A 21 37.50 -11.14 -15.39
CA LYS A 21 38.94 -10.89 -15.16
C LYS A 21 39.32 -10.51 -13.73
N GLY A 22 38.37 -10.49 -12.78
CA GLY A 22 38.63 -10.25 -11.36
C GLY A 22 37.51 -9.51 -10.63
N ARG A 23 37.66 -9.29 -9.31
CA ARG A 23 36.72 -8.51 -8.48
C ARG A 23 37.00 -7.01 -8.57
N ILE A 24 35.95 -6.19 -8.47
CA ILE A 24 36.01 -4.70 -8.55
C ILE A 24 37.12 -4.13 -7.67
N LYS A 25 37.19 -4.54 -6.39
CA LYS A 25 38.22 -4.03 -5.46
C LYS A 25 39.64 -4.32 -5.96
N THR A 26 39.89 -5.53 -6.42
CA THR A 26 41.22 -5.94 -6.92
C THR A 26 41.61 -5.13 -8.15
N LEU A 27 40.70 -4.96 -9.10
CA LEU A 27 40.93 -4.23 -10.35
C LEU A 27 41.09 -2.72 -10.12
N CYS A 28 40.32 -2.11 -9.22
CA CYS A 28 40.48 -0.70 -8.83
C CYS A 28 41.86 -0.42 -8.23
N TYR A 29 42.30 -1.24 -7.27
CA TYR A 29 43.58 -1.03 -6.60
C TYR A 29 44.78 -1.42 -7.48
N GLY A 30 44.60 -2.31 -8.46
CA GLY A 30 45.60 -2.66 -9.47
C GLY A 30 45.71 -1.72 -10.68
N SER A 31 44.76 -0.80 -10.85
CA SER A 31 44.75 0.18 -11.95
C SER A 31 45.97 1.14 -11.91
N ARG A 32 46.25 1.91 -12.97
CA ARG A 32 47.29 2.98 -12.93
C ARG A 32 46.76 4.34 -12.46
N TYR A 33 45.46 4.46 -12.20
CA TYR A 33 44.83 5.71 -11.80
C TYR A 33 45.18 6.10 -10.35
N ARG A 34 45.54 7.38 -10.13
CA ARG A 34 46.07 7.87 -8.84
C ARG A 34 45.07 7.81 -7.69
N ASN A 35 43.80 8.21 -7.90
CA ASN A 35 42.82 8.29 -6.81
C ASN A 35 41.97 7.02 -6.72
N LYS A 36 42.53 6.00 -6.05
CA LYS A 36 41.91 4.68 -5.87
C LYS A 36 40.57 4.73 -5.15
N LYS A 37 40.45 5.59 -4.13
CA LYS A 37 39.22 5.74 -3.34
C LYS A 37 38.08 6.31 -4.19
N ALA A 38 38.35 7.34 -5.00
CA ALA A 38 37.36 7.91 -5.91
C ALA A 38 36.93 6.91 -7.00
N LEU A 39 37.89 6.18 -7.58
CA LEU A 39 37.62 5.13 -8.57
C LEU A 39 36.78 4.00 -7.97
N PHE A 40 37.09 3.57 -6.75
CA PHE A 40 36.35 2.51 -6.07
C PHE A 40 34.94 2.94 -5.64
N ALA A 41 34.76 4.19 -5.22
CA ALA A 41 33.46 4.76 -4.88
C ALA A 41 32.54 4.88 -6.11
N LEU A 42 33.10 5.27 -7.26
CA LEU A 42 32.35 5.43 -8.52
C LEU A 42 31.79 4.10 -9.05
N ILE A 43 32.50 2.98 -8.86
CA ILE A 43 32.14 1.66 -9.41
C ILE A 43 31.20 0.87 -8.48
N ARG A 44 30.92 1.37 -7.27
CA ARG A 44 30.04 0.66 -6.33
C ARG A 44 28.57 0.82 -6.77
N PRO A 45 27.87 -0.27 -7.16
CA PRO A 45 26.55 -0.18 -7.81
C PRO A 45 25.51 0.59 -7.00
N GLY A 46 25.45 0.36 -5.68
CA GLY A 46 24.43 0.98 -4.83
C GLY A 46 24.51 2.50 -4.75
N LEU A 47 25.70 3.10 -4.71
CA LEU A 47 25.83 4.55 -4.58
C LEU A 47 25.52 5.27 -5.90
N ALA A 48 25.97 4.73 -7.03
CA ALA A 48 25.68 5.29 -8.35
C ALA A 48 24.18 5.19 -8.68
N ILE A 49 23.52 4.08 -8.30
CA ILE A 49 22.07 3.89 -8.47
C ILE A 49 21.30 4.90 -7.63
N VAL A 50 21.64 5.08 -6.35
CA VAL A 50 20.93 6.04 -5.47
C VAL A 50 21.11 7.47 -5.97
N LEU A 51 22.32 7.87 -6.36
CA LEU A 51 22.57 9.23 -6.89
C LEU A 51 21.90 9.45 -8.25
N ALA A 52 21.85 8.44 -9.12
CA ALA A 52 21.12 8.51 -10.39
C ALA A 52 19.60 8.53 -10.17
N HIS A 53 19.10 7.79 -9.19
CA HIS A 53 17.70 7.83 -8.77
C HIS A 53 17.31 9.22 -8.26
N ASP A 54 18.11 9.81 -7.37
CA ASP A 54 17.88 11.18 -6.89
C ASP A 54 17.93 12.20 -8.04
N LEU A 55 18.89 12.06 -8.96
CA LEU A 55 19.02 12.90 -10.16
C LEU A 55 17.80 12.81 -11.10
N VAL A 56 17.27 11.60 -11.33
CA VAL A 56 16.08 11.38 -12.17
C VAL A 56 14.84 12.00 -11.52
N ASN A 57 14.75 11.93 -10.19
CA ASN A 57 13.66 12.50 -9.40
C ASN A 57 13.87 13.97 -9.00
N ASP A 58 14.84 14.66 -9.61
CA ASP A 58 15.18 16.06 -9.33
C ASP A 58 15.47 16.39 -7.85
N ARG A 59 15.98 15.39 -7.10
CA ARG A 59 16.49 15.55 -5.74
C ARG A 59 17.98 15.85 -5.76
N VAL A 60 18.42 16.73 -4.85
CA VAL A 60 19.85 17.00 -4.63
C VAL A 60 20.29 16.18 -3.43
N PRO A 61 21.14 15.16 -3.61
CA PRO A 61 21.59 14.32 -2.51
C PRO A 61 22.53 15.08 -1.58
N GLU A 62 22.46 14.81 -0.27
CA GLU A 62 23.44 15.27 0.71
C GLU A 62 24.76 14.50 0.54
N CYS A 63 25.54 14.88 -0.47
CA CYS A 63 26.82 14.26 -0.77
C CYS A 63 27.85 15.29 -1.24
N SER A 64 29.15 14.95 -1.17
CA SER A 64 30.20 15.90 -1.56
C SER A 64 30.08 16.30 -3.04
N ALA A 65 30.34 17.57 -3.37
CA ALA A 65 30.31 18.09 -4.75
C ALA A 65 31.17 17.26 -5.73
N LYS A 66 32.28 16.69 -5.25
CA LYS A 66 33.17 15.82 -6.02
C LYS A 66 32.52 14.50 -6.47
N LEU A 67 31.48 14.04 -5.79
CA LEU A 67 30.68 12.85 -6.13
C LEU A 67 29.48 13.20 -7.01
N TRP A 68 28.84 14.35 -6.74
CA TRP A 68 27.63 14.80 -7.43
C TRP A 68 27.91 15.35 -8.84
N GLU A 69 28.87 16.27 -9.00
CA GLU A 69 29.17 16.93 -10.27
C GLU A 69 29.34 15.97 -11.47
N PRO A 70 30.09 14.87 -11.35
CA PRO A 70 30.16 13.78 -12.34
C PRO A 70 28.83 13.32 -12.94
N ILE A 71 27.86 13.04 -12.07
CA ILE A 71 26.57 12.42 -12.41
C ILE A 71 25.64 13.50 -12.96
N SER A 72 25.66 14.68 -12.35
CA SER A 72 24.91 15.86 -12.76
C SER A 72 25.23 16.32 -14.18
N ARG A 73 26.49 16.20 -14.63
CA ARG A 73 26.88 16.53 -16.01
C ARG A 73 26.22 15.63 -17.06
N HIS A 74 25.81 14.43 -16.67
CA HIS A 74 25.14 13.46 -17.55
C HIS A 74 23.62 13.43 -17.34
N LYS A 75 23.05 14.39 -16.61
CA LYS A 75 21.61 14.46 -16.27
C LYS A 75 20.70 14.23 -17.47
N THR A 76 20.94 14.93 -18.58
CA THR A 76 20.11 14.80 -19.79
C THR A 76 20.15 13.38 -20.35
N ARG A 77 21.32 12.75 -20.39
CA ARG A 77 21.49 11.38 -20.91
C ARG A 77 20.91 10.34 -19.96
N ILE A 78 21.11 10.48 -18.65
CA ILE A 78 20.56 9.56 -17.64
C ILE A 78 19.03 9.64 -17.65
N LYS A 79 18.45 10.86 -17.72
CA LYS A 79 17.01 11.04 -17.87
C LYS A 79 16.50 10.46 -19.19
N ALA A 80 17.20 10.67 -20.29
CA ALA A 80 16.83 10.11 -21.59
C ALA A 80 16.88 8.58 -21.60
N GLU A 81 17.93 7.95 -21.05
CA GLU A 81 18.02 6.49 -20.93
C GLU A 81 17.00 5.93 -19.94
N TYR A 82 16.62 6.65 -18.88
CA TYR A 82 15.52 6.27 -17.97
C TYR A 82 14.17 6.30 -18.68
N VAL A 83 13.93 7.32 -19.50
CA VAL A 83 12.72 7.39 -20.35
C VAL A 83 12.76 6.27 -21.39
N LEU A 84 13.90 6.05 -22.05
CA LEU A 84 14.07 4.97 -23.02
C LEU A 84 13.98 3.59 -22.37
N SER A 85 14.41 3.40 -21.13
CA SER A 85 14.26 2.12 -20.43
C SER A 85 12.79 1.86 -20.10
N LYS A 86 12.02 2.88 -19.72
CA LYS A 86 10.55 2.78 -19.61
C LYS A 86 9.87 2.46 -20.94
N LEU A 87 10.47 2.84 -22.07
CA LEU A 87 9.98 2.54 -23.41
C LEU A 87 10.49 1.20 -23.98
N ARG A 88 11.65 0.70 -23.51
CA ARG A 88 12.31 -0.55 -23.94
C ARG A 88 11.89 -1.76 -23.13
N SER A 89 11.46 -1.57 -21.89
CA SER A 89 10.68 -2.60 -21.19
C SER A 89 9.46 -2.88 -22.07
N PRO A 90 9.22 -4.13 -22.50
CA PRO A 90 7.94 -4.45 -23.08
C PRO A 90 6.91 -4.03 -22.05
N GLN A 91 6.15 -2.98 -22.36
CA GLN A 91 4.88 -2.77 -21.69
C GLN A 91 4.07 -4.00 -22.09
N GLU A 92 4.15 -5.07 -21.29
CA GLU A 92 2.95 -5.87 -21.09
C GLU A 92 1.84 -4.85 -20.88
N ASN A 93 0.78 -4.92 -21.67
CA ASN A 93 -0.39 -4.06 -21.54
C ASN A 93 -1.01 -4.30 -20.15
N VAL A 94 -0.38 -3.81 -19.09
CA VAL A 94 -0.93 -3.80 -17.75
C VAL A 94 -2.07 -2.80 -17.83
N PRO A 95 -3.34 -3.25 -17.70
CA PRO A 95 -4.46 -2.35 -17.80
C PRO A 95 -4.30 -1.27 -16.74
N ARG A 96 -4.43 0.00 -17.12
CA ARG A 96 -4.36 1.09 -16.14
C ARG A 96 -5.44 0.87 -15.08
N PRO A 97 -5.11 1.03 -13.79
CA PRO A 97 -6.08 0.84 -12.72
C PRO A 97 -7.25 1.80 -12.89
N MET A 98 -8.44 1.30 -12.55
CA MET A 98 -9.64 2.13 -12.54
C MET A 98 -9.52 3.20 -11.44
N ARG A 99 -10.23 4.32 -11.61
CA ARG A 99 -10.32 5.33 -10.55
C ARG A 99 -11.49 4.99 -9.64
N TYR A 100 -11.16 4.52 -8.43
CA TYR A 100 -12.15 4.24 -7.40
C TYR A 100 -12.39 5.44 -6.48
N VAL A 101 -13.65 5.68 -6.15
CA VAL A 101 -14.12 6.80 -5.34
C VAL A 101 -15.15 6.30 -4.34
N ARG A 102 -14.79 6.21 -3.07
CA ARG A 102 -15.72 5.84 -2.01
C ARG A 102 -16.56 7.04 -1.60
N ILE A 103 -17.86 6.84 -1.44
CA ILE A 103 -18.76 7.86 -0.93
C ILE A 103 -18.64 7.94 0.60
N ASN A 104 -18.53 9.15 1.15
CA ASN A 104 -18.63 9.36 2.58
C ASN A 104 -20.12 9.45 2.96
N THR A 105 -20.71 8.31 3.31
CA THR A 105 -22.14 8.22 3.63
C THR A 105 -22.56 8.96 4.91
N LEU A 106 -21.61 9.45 5.70
CA LEU A 106 -21.89 10.37 6.81
C LEU A 106 -22.27 11.77 6.33
N ALA A 107 -21.79 12.17 5.14
CA ALA A 107 -21.96 13.52 4.61
C ALA A 107 -22.84 13.60 3.36
N LEU A 108 -22.98 12.49 2.62
CA LEU A 108 -23.68 12.47 1.34
C LEU A 108 -24.27 11.09 1.05
N SER A 109 -25.56 11.01 0.72
CA SER A 109 -26.16 9.75 0.30
C SER A 109 -25.66 9.31 -1.09
N THR A 110 -25.76 8.01 -1.38
CA THR A 110 -25.36 7.48 -2.69
C THR A 110 -26.15 8.10 -3.84
N ALA A 111 -27.46 8.29 -3.68
CA ALA A 111 -28.32 8.88 -4.70
C ALA A 111 -27.94 10.35 -4.98
N GLU A 112 -27.70 11.15 -3.93
CA GLU A 112 -27.25 12.53 -4.09
C GLU A 112 -25.88 12.62 -4.75
N CYS A 113 -24.95 11.73 -4.41
CA CYS A 113 -23.62 11.70 -5.02
C CYS A 113 -23.69 11.39 -6.52
N ILE A 114 -24.49 10.39 -6.91
CA ILE A 114 -24.74 10.05 -8.31
C ILE A 114 -25.35 11.26 -9.04
N GLN A 115 -26.34 11.93 -8.44
CA GLN A 115 -26.96 13.09 -9.06
C GLN A 115 -25.97 14.24 -9.25
N LYS A 116 -25.13 14.55 -8.25
CA LYS A 116 -24.11 15.60 -8.37
C LYS A 116 -23.12 15.33 -9.51
N PHE A 117 -22.64 14.09 -9.66
CA PHE A 117 -21.78 13.76 -10.80
C PHE A 117 -22.52 13.89 -12.14
N LYS A 118 -23.80 13.51 -12.21
CA LYS A 118 -24.63 13.75 -13.40
C LYS A 118 -24.76 15.24 -13.74
N ASP A 119 -24.97 16.08 -12.74
CA ASP A 119 -25.07 17.54 -12.91
C ASP A 119 -23.74 18.15 -13.36
N GLU A 120 -22.60 17.54 -12.98
CA GLU A 120 -21.27 17.87 -13.50
C GLU A 120 -21.03 17.38 -14.94
N GLY A 121 -21.99 16.68 -15.56
CA GLY A 121 -21.92 16.16 -16.92
C GLY A 121 -21.28 14.78 -17.04
N TYR A 122 -21.23 14.00 -15.97
CA TYR A 122 -20.87 12.58 -16.06
C TYR A 122 -22.07 11.70 -16.41
N GLU A 123 -21.88 10.74 -17.29
CA GLU A 123 -22.86 9.70 -17.60
C GLU A 123 -22.78 8.56 -16.57
N TYR A 124 -23.93 8.16 -16.02
CA TYR A 124 -24.02 7.01 -15.12
C TYR A 124 -24.31 5.74 -15.92
N LEU A 125 -23.41 4.76 -15.85
CA LEU A 125 -23.53 3.46 -16.51
C LEU A 125 -23.99 2.43 -15.47
N ASP A 126 -25.21 1.92 -15.60
CA ASP A 126 -25.71 0.89 -14.69
C ASP A 126 -25.15 -0.49 -15.09
N GLY A 127 -24.52 -1.18 -14.14
CA GLY A 127 -23.97 -2.53 -14.33
C GLY A 127 -22.78 -2.67 -15.31
N CYS A 128 -22.25 -1.56 -15.85
CA CYS A 128 -21.17 -1.58 -16.82
C CYS A 128 -19.89 -0.92 -16.28
N LEU A 129 -18.73 -1.48 -16.59
CA LEU A 129 -17.45 -0.86 -16.26
C LEU A 129 -17.17 0.34 -17.18
N PRO A 130 -16.84 1.52 -16.63
CA PRO A 130 -16.61 2.71 -17.42
C PRO A 130 -15.16 2.73 -17.94
N GLU A 131 -14.94 2.27 -19.17
CA GLU A 131 -13.58 2.15 -19.74
C GLU A 131 -12.97 3.48 -20.23
N SER A 132 -13.82 4.42 -20.67
CA SER A 132 -13.36 5.71 -21.21
C SER A 132 -14.47 6.74 -21.23
N GLY A 133 -14.11 8.01 -21.41
CA GLY A 133 -15.06 9.11 -21.48
C GLY A 133 -15.37 9.72 -20.11
N ARG A 134 -16.44 10.51 -20.05
CA ARG A 134 -16.88 11.17 -18.81
C ARG A 134 -18.07 10.39 -18.23
N CYS A 135 -17.77 9.19 -17.75
CA CYS A 135 -18.78 8.28 -17.22
C CYS A 135 -18.31 7.62 -15.93
N PHE A 136 -19.23 6.97 -15.23
CA PHE A 136 -18.97 6.27 -13.98
C PHE A 136 -20.07 5.23 -13.69
N SER A 137 -19.79 4.28 -12.81
CA SER A 137 -20.77 3.30 -12.32
C SER A 137 -20.59 3.02 -10.84
N LEU A 138 -21.52 2.26 -10.24
CA LEU A 138 -21.32 1.67 -8.93
C LEU A 138 -20.50 0.39 -9.05
N ASP A 139 -19.65 0.15 -8.06
CA ASP A 139 -18.93 -1.11 -7.94
C ASP A 139 -19.89 -2.27 -7.62
N GLU A 140 -19.64 -3.42 -8.25
CA GLU A 140 -20.47 -4.62 -8.09
C GLU A 140 -20.27 -5.32 -6.73
N HIS A 141 -19.11 -5.16 -6.09
CA HIS A 141 -18.74 -5.89 -4.88
C HIS A 141 -18.91 -5.05 -3.61
N ILE A 142 -18.67 -3.73 -3.71
CA ILE A 142 -18.59 -2.85 -2.56
C ILE A 142 -19.63 -1.74 -2.68
N GLY A 143 -20.65 -1.78 -1.81
CA GLY A 143 -21.67 -0.75 -1.73
C GLY A 143 -21.07 0.65 -1.46
N GLY A 144 -21.57 1.66 -2.17
CA GLY A 144 -21.12 3.04 -2.02
C GLY A 144 -19.72 3.33 -2.58
N LEU A 145 -19.15 2.42 -3.37
CA LEU A 145 -17.93 2.65 -4.15
C LEU A 145 -18.30 2.97 -5.60
N LEU A 146 -17.82 4.10 -6.11
CA LEU A 146 -17.95 4.47 -7.52
C LEU A 146 -16.67 4.09 -8.27
N VAL A 147 -16.85 3.72 -9.53
CA VAL A 147 -15.78 3.38 -10.46
C VAL A 147 -15.80 4.39 -11.60
N PHE A 148 -14.64 4.93 -11.95
CA PHE A 148 -14.42 5.85 -13.05
C PHE A 148 -13.30 5.33 -13.98
N PRO A 149 -13.25 5.78 -15.25
CA PRO A 149 -12.21 5.41 -16.18
C PRO A 149 -10.80 5.68 -15.65
N PRO A 150 -9.79 4.93 -16.12
CA PRO A 150 -8.41 5.18 -15.76
C PRO A 150 -7.98 6.61 -16.12
N GLY A 151 -7.26 7.27 -15.20
CA GLY A 151 -6.75 8.63 -15.39
C GLY A 151 -7.75 9.74 -15.07
N THR A 152 -8.98 9.44 -14.66
CA THR A 152 -9.89 10.45 -14.10
C THR A 152 -9.26 11.09 -12.85
N ASP A 153 -9.07 12.41 -12.90
CA ASP A 153 -8.58 13.22 -11.79
C ASP A 153 -9.75 13.97 -11.12
N LEU A 154 -10.00 13.63 -9.85
CA LEU A 154 -11.03 14.24 -9.02
C LEU A 154 -10.42 14.98 -7.82
N THR A 155 -9.10 15.21 -7.81
CA THR A 155 -8.40 15.86 -6.69
C THR A 155 -8.83 17.32 -6.48
N LYS A 156 -9.45 17.94 -7.48
CA LYS A 156 -10.01 19.30 -7.43
C LYS A 156 -11.55 19.31 -7.40
N ASN A 157 -12.19 18.14 -7.43
CA ASN A 157 -13.66 18.06 -7.39
C ASN A 157 -14.17 18.62 -6.04
N GLU A 158 -15.28 19.35 -6.08
CA GLU A 158 -15.84 20.01 -4.91
C GLU A 158 -16.23 19.03 -3.80
N MET A 159 -16.83 17.89 -4.15
CA MET A 159 -17.19 16.84 -3.20
C MET A 159 -15.92 16.26 -2.54
N TYR A 160 -14.82 16.11 -3.27
CA TYR A 160 -13.56 15.63 -2.71
C TYR A 160 -12.94 16.65 -1.76
N CYS A 161 -12.94 17.93 -2.14
CA CYS A 161 -12.44 19.01 -1.28
C CYS A 161 -13.24 19.12 0.02
N LYS A 162 -14.57 18.92 -0.04
CA LYS A 162 -15.49 18.91 1.10
C LYS A 162 -15.50 17.61 1.91
N GLY A 163 -14.70 16.59 1.54
CA GLY A 163 -14.68 15.31 2.25
C GLY A 163 -15.94 14.45 2.09
N GLN A 164 -16.78 14.76 1.10
CA GLN A 164 -18.00 14.00 0.77
C GLN A 164 -17.69 12.73 -0.04
N ILE A 165 -16.53 12.69 -0.70
CA ILE A 165 -15.99 11.52 -1.38
C ILE A 165 -14.52 11.33 -1.04
N VAL A 166 -14.07 10.09 -1.11
CA VAL A 166 -12.72 9.65 -0.76
C VAL A 166 -12.11 8.92 -1.94
N LEU A 167 -10.93 9.35 -2.39
CA LEU A 167 -10.18 8.64 -3.41
C LEU A 167 -9.47 7.45 -2.74
N GLN A 168 -10.04 6.26 -2.88
CA GLN A 168 -9.58 5.05 -2.21
C GLN A 168 -9.68 3.88 -3.19
N ASP A 169 -8.56 3.18 -3.38
CA ASP A 169 -8.49 1.97 -4.19
C ASP A 169 -9.49 0.91 -3.70
N LYS A 170 -10.12 0.17 -4.64
CA LYS A 170 -11.11 -0.87 -4.32
C LYS A 170 -10.57 -1.90 -3.34
N ALA A 171 -9.31 -2.31 -3.49
CA ALA A 171 -8.73 -3.32 -2.61
C ALA A 171 -8.66 -2.82 -1.16
N SER A 172 -8.39 -1.53 -0.95
CA SER A 172 -8.38 -0.89 0.36
C SER A 172 -9.77 -0.78 0.99
N CYS A 173 -10.85 -0.95 0.21
CA CYS A 173 -12.22 -0.96 0.70
C CYS A 173 -12.69 -2.35 1.15
N ILE A 174 -12.05 -3.43 0.69
CA ILE A 174 -12.45 -4.83 0.98
C ILE A 174 -12.44 -5.14 2.48
N PRO A 175 -11.43 -4.76 3.29
CA PRO A 175 -11.38 -5.15 4.69
C PRO A 175 -12.60 -4.74 5.50
N VAL A 176 -13.09 -3.51 5.30
CA VAL A 176 -14.29 -3.02 5.99
C VAL A 176 -15.55 -3.66 5.42
N ALA A 177 -15.61 -3.90 4.11
CA ALA A 177 -16.71 -4.62 3.46
C ALA A 177 -16.83 -6.08 3.91
N VAL A 178 -15.71 -6.69 4.35
CA VAL A 178 -15.65 -8.03 4.94
C VAL A 178 -15.94 -7.99 6.44
N LEU A 179 -15.45 -6.99 7.17
CA LEU A 179 -15.67 -6.86 8.62
C LEU A 179 -17.16 -6.73 8.94
N GLN A 180 -17.87 -5.90 8.17
CA GLN A 180 -19.31 -5.62 8.31
C GLN A 180 -19.71 -5.32 9.76
N PRO A 181 -19.08 -4.34 10.43
CA PRO A 181 -19.50 -3.99 11.78
C PRO A 181 -20.94 -3.45 11.74
N PRO A 182 -21.84 -3.89 12.64
CA PRO A 182 -23.19 -3.37 12.73
C PRO A 182 -23.20 -1.85 12.99
N ALA A 183 -24.26 -1.17 12.55
CA ALA A 183 -24.51 0.21 12.96
C ALA A 183 -24.61 0.29 14.49
N GLY A 184 -23.98 1.30 15.08
CA GLY A 184 -23.87 1.46 16.53
C GLY A 184 -22.73 0.68 17.21
N ALA A 185 -22.00 -0.18 16.49
CA ALA A 185 -20.92 -0.96 17.09
C ALA A 185 -19.68 -0.12 17.43
N SER A 186 -18.90 -0.62 18.39
CA SER A 186 -17.59 -0.06 18.73
C SER A 186 -16.47 -0.86 18.05
N VAL A 187 -15.66 -0.17 17.25
CA VAL A 187 -14.68 -0.79 16.35
C VAL A 187 -13.27 -0.27 16.61
N LEU A 188 -12.30 -1.16 16.52
CA LEU A 188 -10.87 -0.89 16.58
C LEU A 188 -10.26 -0.77 15.18
N ASP A 189 -9.38 0.21 14.99
CA ASP A 189 -8.42 0.29 13.88
C ASP A 189 -7.00 0.33 14.44
N ALA A 190 -6.27 -0.79 14.33
CA ALA A 190 -4.97 -0.98 14.99
C ALA A 190 -3.81 -0.21 14.34
N CYS A 191 -3.94 0.17 13.05
CA CYS A 191 -2.90 0.80 12.24
C CYS A 191 -3.53 1.82 11.28
N ALA A 192 -4.03 2.91 11.84
CA ALA A 192 -5.09 3.71 11.22
C ALA A 192 -4.63 4.66 10.11
N ALA A 193 -3.40 5.18 10.12
CA ALA A 193 -3.03 6.20 9.16
C ALA A 193 -2.86 5.64 7.73
N PRO A 194 -3.22 6.39 6.68
CA PRO A 194 -3.61 7.80 6.68
C PRO A 194 -5.09 8.07 6.99
N GLY A 195 -5.89 7.06 7.35
CA GLY A 195 -7.30 7.21 7.78
C GLY A 195 -8.36 6.80 6.76
N ASN A 196 -7.97 6.27 5.60
CA ASN A 196 -8.93 5.86 4.57
C ASN A 196 -9.85 4.73 5.04
N LYS A 197 -9.29 3.71 5.71
CA LYS A 197 -10.08 2.61 6.29
C LYS A 197 -10.80 3.06 7.56
N THR A 198 -10.17 3.90 8.39
CA THR A 198 -10.80 4.47 9.59
C THR A 198 -12.06 5.28 9.27
N THR A 199 -12.03 6.12 8.24
CA THR A 199 -13.22 6.89 7.80
C THR A 199 -14.28 5.98 7.16
N GLN A 200 -13.88 4.86 6.56
CA GLN A 200 -14.82 3.84 6.08
C GLN A 200 -15.48 3.08 7.25
N LEU A 201 -14.73 2.74 8.30
CA LEU A 201 -15.26 2.18 9.54
C LEU A 201 -16.25 3.15 10.20
N ALA A 202 -15.89 4.43 10.29
CA ALA A 202 -16.75 5.47 10.85
C ALA A 202 -18.07 5.58 10.08
N ALA A 203 -18.02 5.51 8.75
CA ALA A 203 -19.21 5.49 7.91
C ALA A 203 -20.05 4.22 8.10
N ALA A 204 -19.42 3.05 8.27
CA ALA A 204 -20.10 1.77 8.46
C ALA A 204 -20.88 1.69 9.79
N VAL A 205 -20.28 2.14 10.89
CA VAL A 205 -20.92 2.10 12.22
C VAL A 205 -21.94 3.22 12.42
N GLY A 206 -21.90 4.26 11.58
CA GLY A 206 -22.77 5.42 11.70
C GLY A 206 -22.51 6.26 12.96
N SER A 207 -23.27 7.34 13.13
CA SER A 207 -23.09 8.31 14.22
C SER A 207 -23.41 7.78 15.62
N SER A 208 -24.09 6.64 15.74
CA SER A 208 -24.38 5.97 17.01
C SER A 208 -23.27 5.02 17.45
N GLY A 209 -22.31 4.69 16.58
CA GLY A 209 -21.17 3.83 16.90
C GLY A 209 -19.93 4.62 17.31
N SER A 210 -18.81 3.91 17.44
CA SER A 210 -17.53 4.55 17.78
C SER A 210 -16.35 3.84 17.12
N VAL A 211 -15.33 4.58 16.71
CA VAL A 211 -14.07 4.00 16.21
C VAL A 211 -12.91 4.44 17.10
N CYS A 212 -12.09 3.49 17.54
CA CYS A 212 -10.83 3.74 18.24
C CYS A 212 -9.67 3.42 17.31
N ALA A 213 -8.90 4.44 16.92
CA ALA A 213 -7.86 4.34 15.90
C ALA A 213 -6.47 4.63 16.47
N PHE A 214 -5.52 3.74 16.23
CA PHE A 214 -4.15 3.85 16.72
C PHE A 214 -3.17 4.09 15.58
N GLU A 215 -2.23 5.01 15.77
CA GLU A 215 -1.10 5.22 14.87
C GLU A 215 0.14 5.57 15.69
N ARG A 216 1.22 4.82 15.51
CA ARG A 216 2.45 5.01 16.28
C ARG A 216 3.27 6.19 15.76
N ASP A 217 3.35 6.39 14.45
CA ASP A 217 4.19 7.42 13.85
C ASP A 217 3.55 8.82 14.00
N PRO A 218 4.22 9.78 14.66
CA PRO A 218 3.63 11.11 14.90
C PRO A 218 3.35 11.92 13.62
N LYS A 219 4.05 11.67 12.51
CA LYS A 219 3.79 12.38 11.24
C LYS A 219 2.55 11.83 10.56
N ARG A 220 2.44 10.50 10.48
CA ARG A 220 1.25 9.80 9.97
C ARG A 220 0.03 10.06 10.84
N PHE A 221 0.20 10.18 12.15
CA PHE A 221 -0.88 10.55 13.07
C PHE A 221 -1.47 11.94 12.75
N LYS A 222 -0.63 12.92 12.38
CA LYS A 222 -1.13 14.24 11.94
C LYS A 222 -1.98 14.13 10.67
N ILE A 223 -1.53 13.32 9.70
CA ILE A 223 -2.29 13.05 8.48
C ILE A 223 -3.63 12.39 8.82
N LEU A 224 -3.62 11.37 9.69
CA LEU A 224 -4.84 10.74 10.19
C LEU A 224 -5.79 11.77 10.80
N ALA A 225 -5.31 12.63 11.71
CA ALA A 225 -6.12 13.67 12.34
C ALA A 225 -6.72 14.65 11.31
N GLU A 226 -5.97 14.99 10.27
CA GLU A 226 -6.46 15.80 9.15
C GLU A 226 -7.54 15.08 8.34
N THR A 227 -7.33 13.79 8.04
CA THR A 227 -8.31 12.96 7.34
C THR A 227 -9.62 12.85 8.12
N ILE A 228 -9.56 12.53 9.42
CA ILE A 228 -10.75 12.41 10.28
C ILE A 228 -11.54 13.74 10.32
N ARG A 229 -10.84 14.86 10.45
CA ARG A 229 -11.48 16.20 10.44
C ARG A 229 -12.10 16.52 9.08
N LYS A 230 -11.39 16.25 7.99
CA LYS A 230 -11.85 16.53 6.62
C LYS A 230 -13.16 15.78 6.30
N HIS A 231 -13.32 14.57 6.82
CA HIS A 231 -14.48 13.72 6.55
C HIS A 231 -15.55 13.77 7.67
N GLU A 232 -15.40 14.70 8.61
CA GLU A 232 -16.35 14.96 9.70
C GLU A 232 -16.69 13.72 10.54
N CYS A 233 -15.73 12.81 10.72
CA CYS A 233 -15.91 11.59 11.50
C CYS A 233 -15.77 11.88 13.00
N THR A 234 -16.78 12.55 13.57
CA THR A 234 -16.77 13.07 14.96
C THR A 234 -16.76 11.99 16.04
N HIS A 235 -17.21 10.77 15.73
CA HIS A 235 -17.23 9.61 16.61
C HIS A 235 -15.96 8.73 16.53
N VAL A 236 -14.88 9.26 15.96
CA VAL A 236 -13.56 8.60 15.90
C VAL A 236 -12.64 9.17 16.95
N THR A 237 -12.17 8.32 17.87
CA THR A 237 -11.10 8.63 18.82
C THR A 237 -9.77 8.14 18.26
N ILE A 238 -8.80 9.05 18.12
CA ILE A 238 -7.46 8.71 17.62
C ILE A 238 -6.42 8.79 18.75
N ALA A 239 -5.47 7.86 18.76
CA ALA A 239 -4.37 7.83 19.72
C ALA A 239 -3.02 7.70 19.01
N ASN A 240 -2.09 8.63 19.30
CA ASN A 240 -0.71 8.52 18.83
C ASN A 240 0.08 7.57 19.75
N MET A 241 -0.11 6.27 19.54
CA MET A 241 0.40 5.24 20.43
C MET A 241 0.72 3.96 19.64
N ASP A 242 1.70 3.20 20.14
CA ASP A 242 1.94 1.85 19.68
C ASP A 242 0.79 0.94 20.14
N PHE A 243 0.01 0.39 19.20
CA PHE A 243 -1.15 -0.43 19.51
C PHE A 243 -0.79 -1.64 20.40
N LEU A 244 0.40 -2.22 20.23
CA LEU A 244 0.89 -3.34 21.07
C LEU A 244 1.11 -2.96 22.55
N LYS A 245 1.12 -1.66 22.87
CA LYS A 245 1.23 -1.14 24.24
C LYS A 245 -0.12 -0.81 24.87
N THR A 246 -1.22 -0.99 24.13
CA THR A 246 -2.56 -0.85 24.70
C THR A 246 -2.82 -1.99 25.67
N ASN A 247 -3.57 -1.72 26.73
CA ASN A 247 -4.18 -2.75 27.56
C ASN A 247 -5.60 -3.03 27.03
N PRO A 248 -5.88 -4.22 26.46
CA PRO A 248 -7.19 -4.55 25.90
C PRO A 248 -8.35 -4.39 26.90
N ALA A 249 -8.08 -4.58 28.21
CA ALA A 249 -9.08 -4.44 29.27
C ALA A 249 -9.59 -2.99 29.45
N ASP A 250 -8.84 -1.99 28.99
CA ASP A 250 -9.23 -0.58 29.06
C ASP A 250 -10.29 -0.22 27.99
N TYR A 251 -10.56 -1.13 27.04
CA TYR A 251 -11.48 -0.93 25.92
C TYR A 251 -12.55 -2.03 25.87
N PRO A 252 -13.31 -2.27 26.95
CA PRO A 252 -14.29 -3.35 27.01
C PRO A 252 -15.43 -3.18 25.99
N GLN A 253 -15.68 -1.98 25.50
CA GLN A 253 -16.69 -1.70 24.50
C GLN A 253 -16.35 -2.24 23.11
N ILE A 254 -15.08 -2.48 22.78
CA ILE A 254 -14.67 -2.86 21.42
C ILE A 254 -15.10 -4.28 21.10
N GLU A 255 -15.85 -4.42 20.00
CA GLU A 255 -16.43 -5.69 19.55
C GLU A 255 -15.91 -6.14 18.19
N TYR A 256 -15.41 -5.22 17.37
CA TYR A 256 -14.91 -5.51 16.03
C TYR A 256 -13.54 -4.86 15.84
N GLY A 257 -12.65 -5.49 15.07
CA GLY A 257 -11.30 -4.99 14.85
C GLY A 257 -10.86 -5.05 13.40
N LEU A 258 -10.12 -4.03 12.98
CA LEU A 258 -9.36 -4.00 11.74
C LEU A 258 -7.87 -3.94 12.06
N VAL A 259 -7.12 -4.86 11.48
CA VAL A 259 -5.67 -4.99 11.59
C VAL A 259 -5.08 -4.91 10.19
N ASP A 260 -4.70 -3.71 9.77
CA ASP A 260 -4.06 -3.40 8.48
C ASP A 260 -2.61 -2.91 8.71
N PRO A 261 -1.69 -3.79 9.15
CA PRO A 261 -0.36 -3.41 9.58
C PRO A 261 0.55 -3.04 8.41
N SER A 262 1.72 -2.48 8.75
CA SER A 262 2.80 -2.30 7.79
C SER A 262 3.13 -3.62 7.07
N CYS A 263 3.16 -3.56 5.74
CA CYS A 263 3.42 -4.69 4.85
C CYS A 263 4.68 -4.39 3.99
N SER A 264 5.14 -5.36 3.19
CA SER A 264 6.23 -5.14 2.22
C SER A 264 5.91 -4.07 1.17
N GLY A 265 4.63 -3.87 0.85
CA GLY A 265 4.11 -2.99 -0.21
C GLY A 265 4.10 -3.64 -1.59
N SER A 266 4.47 -4.93 -1.68
CA SER A 266 4.68 -5.66 -2.94
C SER A 266 3.46 -5.76 -3.85
N GLY A 267 2.25 -5.56 -3.33
CA GLY A 267 1.01 -5.51 -4.12
C GLY A 267 0.69 -4.13 -4.70
N MET A 268 1.37 -3.07 -4.31
CA MET A 268 1.13 -1.74 -4.88
C MET A 268 1.66 -1.70 -6.31
N LEU A 269 0.86 -1.20 -7.26
CA LEU A 269 1.23 -1.17 -8.69
C LEU A 269 2.57 -0.47 -8.97
N GLU A 270 2.94 0.54 -8.17
CA GLU A 270 4.22 1.26 -8.27
C GLU A 270 5.43 0.40 -7.88
N ASP A 271 5.24 -0.55 -6.96
CA ASP A 271 6.28 -1.43 -6.43
C ASP A 271 6.25 -2.84 -7.05
N PHE A 272 5.13 -3.23 -7.66
CA PHE A 272 4.97 -4.50 -8.36
C PHE A 272 5.91 -4.64 -9.57
N GLU A 273 6.32 -3.54 -10.19
CA GLU A 273 7.31 -3.52 -11.29
C GLU A 273 8.78 -3.56 -10.78
N ASN A 274 9.03 -3.48 -9.48
CA ASN A 274 10.36 -3.41 -8.85
C ASN A 274 10.68 -4.67 -8.02
N THR A 275 10.41 -5.86 -8.54
CA THR A 275 10.50 -7.14 -7.79
C THR A 275 11.92 -7.65 -7.49
N ASP A 276 12.98 -6.94 -7.87
CA ASP A 276 14.30 -7.59 -8.03
C ASP A 276 15.17 -7.70 -6.78
N THR A 277 14.77 -7.22 -5.60
CA THR A 277 15.52 -7.46 -4.36
C THR A 277 14.65 -7.37 -3.11
N TYR A 278 13.94 -8.44 -2.75
CA TYR A 278 13.31 -8.52 -1.42
C TYR A 278 14.28 -9.12 -0.41
N ASP A 279 14.52 -8.38 0.66
CA ASP A 279 15.28 -8.83 1.82
C ASP A 279 14.43 -9.83 2.63
N SER A 280 14.83 -11.10 2.62
CA SER A 280 14.14 -12.18 3.34
C SER A 280 14.02 -11.90 4.85
N ASP A 281 15.02 -11.24 5.44
CA ASP A 281 15.03 -10.95 6.87
C ASP A 281 14.00 -9.88 7.21
N ARG A 282 13.84 -8.89 6.32
CA ARG A 282 12.79 -7.88 6.42
C ARG A 282 11.41 -8.50 6.28
N LEU A 283 11.20 -9.40 5.31
CA LEU A 283 9.91 -10.07 5.10
C LEU A 283 9.51 -10.89 6.33
N GLN A 284 10.44 -11.65 6.89
CA GLN A 284 10.21 -12.42 8.11
C GLN A 284 9.91 -11.52 9.31
N SER A 285 10.64 -10.40 9.45
CA SER A 285 10.41 -9.44 10.53
C SER A 285 9.02 -8.81 10.46
N LEU A 286 8.54 -8.50 9.24
CA LEU A 286 7.19 -7.99 9.00
C LEU A 286 6.13 -9.04 9.34
N SER A 287 6.29 -10.27 8.85
CA SER A 287 5.40 -11.39 9.17
C SER A 287 5.27 -11.62 10.69
N ASN A 288 6.39 -11.64 11.42
CA ASN A 288 6.38 -11.78 12.88
C ASN A 288 5.61 -10.64 13.57
N PHE A 289 5.83 -9.40 13.14
CA PHE A 289 5.09 -8.24 13.66
C PHE A 289 3.59 -8.34 13.37
N GLN A 290 3.22 -8.81 12.17
CA GLN A 290 1.84 -9.01 11.76
C GLN A 290 1.14 -10.09 12.60
N CYS A 291 1.82 -11.20 12.91
CA CYS A 291 1.32 -12.19 13.86
C CYS A 291 1.10 -11.57 15.25
N MET A 292 2.07 -10.82 15.77
CA MET A 292 1.97 -10.19 17.09
C MET A 292 0.79 -9.22 17.19
N ILE A 293 0.63 -8.35 16.19
CA ILE A 293 -0.39 -7.31 16.22
C ILE A 293 -1.81 -7.86 16.04
N LEU A 294 -1.96 -8.90 15.21
CA LEU A 294 -3.24 -9.58 15.03
C LEU A 294 -3.68 -10.31 16.31
N ARG A 295 -2.76 -11.03 16.95
CA ARG A 295 -3.02 -11.71 18.23
C ARG A 295 -3.36 -10.72 19.34
N HIS A 296 -2.68 -9.58 19.39
CA HIS A 296 -3.00 -8.53 20.36
C HIS A 296 -4.42 -7.99 20.18
N ALA A 297 -4.88 -7.81 18.93
CA ALA A 297 -6.26 -7.39 18.66
C ALA A 297 -7.30 -8.44 19.11
N MET A 298 -6.97 -9.73 19.05
CA MET A 298 -7.84 -10.82 19.51
C MET A 298 -7.98 -10.90 21.04
N GLN A 299 -7.11 -10.22 21.81
CA GLN A 299 -7.16 -10.22 23.28
C GLN A 299 -8.20 -9.24 23.87
N PHE A 300 -8.87 -8.44 23.05
CA PHE A 300 -9.92 -7.54 23.50
C PHE A 300 -11.12 -8.37 24.02
N PRO A 301 -11.64 -8.09 25.23
CA PRO A 301 -12.48 -9.03 25.96
C PRO A 301 -13.79 -9.38 25.22
N ASN A 302 -14.38 -8.38 24.57
CA ASN A 302 -15.64 -8.51 23.83
C ASN A 302 -15.43 -8.59 22.31
N MET A 303 -14.21 -8.87 21.85
CA MET A 303 -13.93 -9.03 20.43
C MET A 303 -14.75 -10.17 19.84
N LYS A 304 -15.58 -9.86 18.85
CA LYS A 304 -16.41 -10.80 18.08
C LYS A 304 -15.79 -11.13 16.74
N ARG A 305 -15.21 -10.13 16.06
CA ARG A 305 -14.63 -10.31 14.73
C ARG A 305 -13.44 -9.41 14.48
N VAL A 306 -12.38 -9.96 13.91
CA VAL A 306 -11.17 -9.22 13.51
C VAL A 306 -10.91 -9.46 12.04
N VAL A 307 -10.75 -8.40 11.26
CA VAL A 307 -10.25 -8.48 9.88
C VAL A 307 -8.78 -8.14 9.87
N TYR A 308 -7.99 -9.03 9.29
CA TYR A 308 -6.60 -8.83 8.95
C TYR A 308 -6.47 -8.51 7.46
N SER A 309 -5.64 -7.53 7.10
CA SER A 309 -5.36 -7.25 5.70
C SER A 309 -3.94 -6.77 5.45
N THR A 310 -3.45 -7.01 4.23
CA THR A 310 -2.17 -6.46 3.77
C THR A 310 -2.24 -6.03 2.31
N CYS A 311 -1.32 -5.13 1.97
CA CYS A 311 -0.97 -4.73 0.61
C CYS A 311 0.14 -5.61 -0.02
N SER A 312 0.25 -6.87 0.39
CA SER A 312 1.32 -7.79 -0.02
C SER A 312 0.82 -8.93 -0.88
N VAL A 313 1.66 -9.36 -1.84
CA VAL A 313 1.42 -10.59 -2.62
C VAL A 313 2.07 -11.83 -1.98
N HIS A 314 2.97 -11.66 -1.00
CA HIS A 314 3.75 -12.73 -0.39
C HIS A 314 2.92 -13.58 0.57
N LYS A 315 3.03 -14.91 0.50
CA LYS A 315 2.30 -15.81 1.40
C LYS A 315 2.77 -15.71 2.86
N GLU A 316 4.04 -15.34 3.04
CA GLU A 316 4.70 -15.13 4.33
C GLU A 316 4.02 -14.04 5.16
N GLU A 317 3.48 -13.00 4.51
CA GLU A 317 2.71 -11.93 5.13
C GLU A 317 1.20 -12.18 5.10
N ASN A 318 0.74 -13.30 4.52
CA ASN A 318 -0.67 -13.52 4.23
C ASN A 318 -1.13 -14.84 4.86
N GLU A 319 -1.23 -15.91 4.08
CA GLU A 319 -1.71 -17.21 4.55
C GLU A 319 -0.85 -17.79 5.67
N GLU A 320 0.44 -17.51 5.68
CA GLU A 320 1.33 -18.00 6.73
C GLU A 320 1.07 -17.31 8.08
N VAL A 321 0.76 -16.00 8.06
CA VAL A 321 0.30 -15.27 9.26
C VAL A 321 -1.03 -15.85 9.74
N VAL A 322 -1.98 -16.07 8.81
CA VAL A 322 -3.29 -16.65 9.14
C VAL A 322 -3.14 -18.03 9.79
N ARG A 323 -2.32 -18.91 9.20
CA ARG A 323 -2.03 -20.25 9.73
C ARG A 323 -1.48 -20.17 11.16
N GLN A 324 -0.45 -19.35 11.38
CA GLN A 324 0.17 -19.19 12.71
C GLN A 324 -0.80 -18.63 13.76
N VAL A 325 -1.66 -17.69 13.38
CA VAL A 325 -2.64 -17.11 14.30
C VAL A 325 -3.77 -18.08 14.62
N LEU A 326 -4.28 -18.85 13.65
CA LEU A 326 -5.27 -19.90 13.92
C LEU A 326 -4.73 -20.97 14.89
N GLU A 327 -3.45 -21.32 14.77
CA GLU A 327 -2.80 -22.26 15.71
C GLU A 327 -2.65 -21.66 17.11
N ALA A 328 -2.38 -20.36 17.21
CA ALA A 328 -2.11 -19.68 18.47
C ALA A 328 -3.37 -19.22 19.22
N GLU A 329 -4.46 -18.94 18.51
CA GLU A 329 -5.70 -18.36 19.04
C GLU A 329 -6.90 -19.28 18.74
N PRO A 330 -7.01 -20.44 19.42
CA PRO A 330 -8.03 -21.46 19.12
C PRO A 330 -9.47 -21.02 19.43
N ALA A 331 -9.65 -19.87 20.07
CA ALA A 331 -10.96 -19.25 20.29
C ALA A 331 -11.51 -18.55 19.03
N PHE A 332 -10.72 -18.47 17.96
CA PHE A 332 -11.12 -17.84 16.70
C PHE A 332 -11.08 -18.84 15.55
N GLN A 333 -12.01 -18.67 14.61
CA GLN A 333 -12.05 -19.37 13.33
C GLN A 333 -12.16 -18.37 12.19
N LEU A 334 -11.89 -18.78 10.95
CA LEU A 334 -12.14 -17.94 9.79
C LEU A 334 -13.64 -17.90 9.46
N VAL A 335 -14.14 -16.72 9.11
CA VAL A 335 -15.46 -16.58 8.49
C VAL A 335 -15.40 -17.25 7.12
N PRO A 336 -16.26 -18.25 6.84
CA PRO A 336 -16.18 -18.99 5.61
C PRO A 336 -16.63 -18.14 4.41
N TYR A 337 -15.88 -18.26 3.31
CA TYR A 337 -16.19 -17.64 2.01
C TYR A 337 -16.66 -16.17 2.09
N PRO A 338 -15.84 -15.26 2.66
CA PRO A 338 -16.22 -13.85 2.78
C PRO A 338 -16.32 -13.20 1.40
N LEU A 339 -17.22 -12.23 1.27
CA LEU A 339 -17.52 -11.51 0.02
C LEU A 339 -17.74 -12.48 -1.18
N PRO A 340 -18.84 -13.27 -1.18
CA PRO A 340 -19.04 -14.40 -2.10
C PRO A 340 -18.88 -14.08 -3.60
N LEU A 341 -19.25 -12.88 -4.02
CA LEU A 341 -19.16 -12.44 -5.42
C LEU A 341 -17.71 -12.17 -5.86
N TRP A 342 -16.80 -11.90 -4.92
CA TRP A 342 -15.40 -11.74 -5.27
C TRP A 342 -14.84 -13.06 -5.79
N PRO A 343 -14.11 -13.12 -6.92
CA PRO A 343 -13.73 -14.39 -7.52
C PRO A 343 -12.43 -14.99 -6.95
N ARG A 344 -11.49 -14.15 -6.50
CA ARG A 344 -10.13 -14.58 -6.19
C ARG A 344 -9.97 -14.96 -4.71
N ARG A 345 -9.34 -16.10 -4.48
CA ARG A 345 -9.16 -16.71 -3.15
C ARG A 345 -7.68 -16.91 -2.83
N GLY A 346 -7.39 -17.34 -1.60
CA GLY A 346 -6.05 -17.70 -1.14
C GLY A 346 -5.46 -18.90 -1.88
N PHE A 347 -4.20 -19.19 -1.62
CA PHE A 347 -3.52 -20.30 -2.29
C PHE A 347 -4.12 -21.67 -1.90
N PRO A 348 -4.31 -22.60 -2.87
CA PRO A 348 -4.98 -23.88 -2.64
C PRO A 348 -4.19 -24.86 -1.77
N GLU A 349 -2.91 -24.59 -1.52
CA GLU A 349 -2.08 -25.36 -0.58
C GLU A 349 -2.51 -25.17 0.89
N TYR A 350 -3.28 -24.11 1.18
CA TYR A 350 -3.87 -23.88 2.49
C TYR A 350 -5.31 -24.38 2.50
N SER A 351 -5.68 -25.22 3.49
CA SER A 351 -7.03 -25.77 3.62
C SER A 351 -8.12 -24.71 3.74
N PHE A 352 -7.77 -23.54 4.27
CA PHE A 352 -8.63 -22.36 4.39
C PHE A 352 -8.55 -21.40 3.20
N GLY A 353 -7.91 -21.78 2.09
CA GLY A 353 -7.67 -20.88 0.95
C GLY A 353 -8.96 -20.23 0.42
N ASN A 354 -10.10 -20.94 0.48
CA ASN A 354 -11.41 -20.42 0.06
C ASN A 354 -12.04 -19.41 1.04
N ASP A 355 -11.53 -19.31 2.26
CA ASP A 355 -12.05 -18.47 3.34
C ASP A 355 -11.27 -17.14 3.47
N VAL A 356 -10.28 -16.93 2.59
CA VAL A 356 -9.51 -15.71 2.51
C VAL A 356 -9.58 -15.12 1.09
N ILE A 357 -9.44 -13.82 1.00
CA ILE A 357 -9.52 -13.06 -0.24
C ILE A 357 -8.13 -12.62 -0.66
N ARG A 358 -7.83 -12.79 -1.95
CA ARG A 358 -6.69 -12.15 -2.62
C ARG A 358 -7.17 -11.20 -3.71
N ALA A 359 -6.36 -10.22 -4.00
CA ALA A 359 -6.45 -9.35 -5.16
C ALA A 359 -5.14 -9.41 -5.95
N ASP A 360 -5.25 -9.49 -7.26
CA ASP A 360 -4.13 -9.45 -8.19
C ASP A 360 -4.13 -8.13 -8.97
N PRO A 361 -3.01 -7.38 -9.02
CA PRO A 361 -3.00 -6.08 -9.66
C PRO A 361 -3.34 -6.10 -11.15
N LYS A 362 -2.90 -7.14 -11.87
CA LYS A 362 -3.07 -7.24 -13.33
C LYS A 362 -4.48 -7.70 -13.68
N ALA A 363 -4.96 -8.75 -13.03
CA ALA A 363 -6.24 -9.35 -13.34
C ALA A 363 -7.43 -8.55 -12.78
N ASP A 364 -7.27 -7.90 -11.63
CA ASP A 364 -8.37 -7.23 -10.93
C ASP A 364 -8.37 -5.69 -11.10
N ARG A 365 -7.40 -5.14 -11.85
CA ARG A 365 -7.26 -3.70 -12.18
C ARG A 365 -7.29 -2.77 -10.96
N MET A 366 -6.66 -3.20 -9.88
CA MET A 366 -6.52 -2.49 -8.60
C MET A 366 -5.18 -2.84 -7.95
N ASN A 367 -4.95 -2.48 -6.69
CA ASN A 367 -3.75 -2.96 -6.00
C ASN A 367 -3.88 -4.43 -5.56
N GLY A 368 -2.74 -5.12 -5.53
CA GLY A 368 -2.60 -6.43 -4.92
C GLY A 368 -2.83 -6.36 -3.42
N PHE A 369 -3.59 -7.31 -2.89
CA PHE A 369 -4.15 -7.22 -1.55
C PHE A 369 -4.54 -8.58 -0.99
N PHE A 370 -4.58 -8.69 0.32
CA PHE A 370 -5.01 -9.89 1.04
C PHE A 370 -5.95 -9.51 2.18
N VAL A 371 -6.99 -10.30 2.41
CA VAL A 371 -7.94 -10.12 3.51
C VAL A 371 -8.32 -11.47 4.12
N ALA A 372 -8.24 -11.56 5.44
CA ALA A 372 -8.74 -12.68 6.23
C ALA A 372 -9.65 -12.16 7.34
N CYS A 373 -10.79 -12.82 7.55
CA CYS A 373 -11.76 -12.44 8.57
C CYS A 373 -11.87 -13.54 9.60
N PHE A 374 -11.59 -13.20 10.85
CA PHE A 374 -11.66 -14.11 12.00
C PHE A 374 -12.89 -13.77 12.81
N GLU A 375 -13.63 -14.77 13.24
CA GLU A 375 -14.73 -14.64 14.20
C GLU A 375 -14.46 -15.49 15.43
N LYS A 376 -14.86 -14.98 16.59
CA LYS A 376 -14.75 -15.70 17.86
C LYS A 376 -15.79 -16.81 17.89
N ILE A 377 -15.35 -18.01 18.26
CA ILE A 377 -16.23 -19.17 18.43
C ILE A 377 -17.11 -18.91 19.66
N GLU A 378 -18.43 -19.07 19.48
CA GLU A 378 -19.42 -18.94 20.56
C GLU A 378 -19.45 -20.15 21.50
#